data_AF-A0A401J3A7-F1
#
_entry.id   AF-A0A401J3A7-F1
#
_cell.length_a   1.000
_cell.length_b   1.000
_cell.length_c   1.000
_cell.angle_alpha   90.00
_cell.angle_beta   90.00
_cell.angle_gamma   90.00
#
_symmetry.space_group_name_H-M   'P 1'
#
loop_
_entity.id
_entity.type
_entity.pdbx_description
1 polymer ?
#
loop_
_entity_poly.entity_id
_entity_poly.type
_entity_poly.pdbx_seq_one_letter_code
_entity_poly.pdbx_strand_id
1 'polypeptide(L)'
;MLELVSAILKGLGYAAAFSGAGTVLARTTLRVGPHSIPGVSGVIRSAGVCLAICAVLMAAIYVARLGGDLDAAMIRAMVLSPLGAALGLQLGGGLLIAAAPARPSAFLGAVAILLAFGFIGHAPTRGLLAAVTVTMHVSAAAWWLGGLWLLVLAGRLPDGSFAPLLEAFSRQAIWLVALLVLAGLATAAMLLECRPDFARPYDQGLLAKAAITLALFALAATNRLVLAPRIARDHTAMGKLRWTIRAEICLFASIFAVTAWLTTWQSPHGVVHSDHELQVAGPITIIDPWAPAMPGGLGTGAGYMVIVNNQASDDRLLSASSPWAEHVSLHVSTMDGNISRMSDLDALPVPAHGQAEFAQGHNHLMFTGLYAPFVVGDVVPVMLQFERAGKVPVTLHVKPLGDGSTGSHTH
;
A
#
# COMPACT_ATOMS: atom_id res chain seq x y z
N MET A 1 -10.95 15.32 7.32
CA MET A 1 -10.59 15.98 6.03
C MET A 1 -9.32 15.38 5.43
N LEU A 2 -8.22 15.28 6.18
CA LEU A 2 -6.93 14.75 5.68
C LEU A 2 -6.99 13.31 5.14
N GLU A 3 -7.75 12.39 5.76
CA GLU A 3 -7.89 11.02 5.23
C GLU A 3 -8.52 10.97 3.84
N LEU A 4 -9.55 11.79 3.61
CA LEU A 4 -10.19 11.87 2.30
C LEU A 4 -9.22 12.41 1.24
N VAL A 5 -8.46 13.46 1.59
CA VAL A 5 -7.42 14.02 0.71
C VAL A 5 -6.35 12.98 0.40
N SER A 6 -5.88 12.23 1.41
CA SER A 6 -4.89 11.16 1.23
C SER A 6 -5.40 10.06 0.30
N ALA A 7 -6.65 9.62 0.45
CA ALA A 7 -7.23 8.61 -0.42
C ALA A 7 -7.38 9.09 -1.87
N ILE A 8 -7.82 10.34 -2.07
CA ILE A 8 -7.91 10.94 -3.41
C ILE A 8 -6.52 11.02 -4.05
N LEU A 9 -5.52 11.50 -3.32
CA LEU A 9 -4.13 11.57 -3.80
C LEU A 9 -3.56 10.19 -4.13
N LYS A 10 -3.82 9.15 -3.32
CA LYS A 10 -3.46 7.77 -3.63
C LYS A 10 -4.11 7.30 -4.94
N GLY A 11 -5.42 7.52 -5.10
CA GLY A 11 -6.15 7.15 -6.32
C GLY A 11 -5.61 7.83 -7.58
N LEU A 12 -5.35 9.14 -7.50
CA LEU A 12 -4.71 9.90 -8.57
C LEU A 12 -3.28 9.40 -8.86
N GLY A 13 -2.51 9.13 -7.80
CA GLY A 13 -1.19 8.54 -7.89
C GLY A 13 -1.20 7.17 -8.59
N TYR A 14 -2.16 6.30 -8.29
CA TYR A 14 -2.33 5.02 -8.98
C TYR A 14 -2.64 5.21 -10.47
N ALA A 15 -3.60 6.08 -10.79
CA ALA A 15 -3.95 6.37 -12.19
C ALA A 15 -2.76 6.93 -12.97
N ALA A 16 -1.99 7.84 -12.37
CA ALA A 16 -0.79 8.44 -12.94
C ALA A 16 0.34 7.42 -13.11
N ALA A 17 0.65 6.63 -12.07
CA ALA A 17 1.68 5.59 -12.12
C ALA A 17 1.39 4.57 -13.22
N PHE A 18 0.18 4.02 -13.27
CA PHE A 18 -0.18 2.99 -14.24
C PHE A 18 -0.28 3.56 -15.65
N SER A 19 -0.80 4.78 -15.84
CA SER A 19 -0.83 5.41 -17.16
C SER A 19 0.57 5.74 -17.67
N GLY A 20 1.45 6.30 -16.82
CA GLY A 20 2.81 6.69 -17.20
C GLY A 20 3.72 5.50 -17.41
N ALA A 21 3.98 4.74 -16.33
CA ALA A 21 4.86 3.58 -16.37
C ALA A 21 4.32 2.49 -17.31
N GLY A 22 3.02 2.24 -17.27
CA GLY A 22 2.36 1.29 -18.15
C GLY A 22 2.51 1.63 -19.63
N THR A 23 2.32 2.90 -20.01
CA THR A 23 2.48 3.31 -21.42
C THR A 23 3.93 3.16 -21.87
N VAL A 24 4.90 3.43 -21.00
CA VAL A 24 6.32 3.16 -21.28
C VAL A 24 6.56 1.67 -21.51
N LEU A 25 6.09 0.79 -20.60
CA LEU A 25 6.24 -0.66 -20.73
C LEU A 25 5.56 -1.22 -21.97
N ALA A 26 4.32 -0.80 -22.25
CA ALA A 26 3.56 -1.23 -23.42
C ALA A 26 4.28 -0.80 -24.70
N ARG A 27 4.77 0.45 -24.76
CA ARG A 27 5.50 0.95 -25.93
C ARG A 27 6.77 0.15 -26.20
N THR A 28 7.57 -0.14 -25.17
CA THR A 28 8.82 -0.89 -25.34
C THR A 28 8.58 -2.33 -25.79
N THR A 29 7.64 -3.03 -25.14
CA THR A 29 7.32 -4.44 -25.43
C THR A 29 6.56 -4.64 -26.75
N LEU A 30 5.71 -3.69 -27.15
CA LEU A 30 5.03 -3.69 -28.45
C LEU A 30 5.91 -3.12 -29.57
N ARG A 31 7.14 -2.71 -29.27
CA ARG A 31 8.12 -2.15 -30.22
C ARG A 31 7.59 -0.96 -31.01
N VAL A 32 6.77 -0.13 -30.37
CA VAL A 32 6.23 1.09 -30.97
C VAL A 32 7.28 2.19 -30.87
N GLY A 33 7.66 2.78 -32.00
CA GLY A 33 8.64 3.86 -32.03
C GLY A 33 8.15 5.11 -31.27
N PRO A 34 9.06 5.89 -30.66
CA PRO A 34 8.71 7.03 -29.80
C PRO A 34 7.93 8.15 -30.51
N HIS A 35 8.03 8.21 -31.84
CA HIS A 35 7.34 9.19 -32.69
C HIS A 35 6.27 8.56 -33.58
N SER A 36 6.04 7.25 -33.47
CA SER A 36 5.12 6.52 -34.35
C SER A 36 3.65 6.86 -34.06
N ILE A 37 3.32 7.25 -32.83
CA ILE A 37 1.96 7.62 -32.42
C ILE A 37 2.03 9.00 -31.74
N PRO A 38 1.55 10.07 -32.40
CA PRO A 38 1.45 11.40 -31.80
C PRO A 38 0.67 11.39 -30.48
N GLY A 39 1.14 12.15 -29.50
CA GLY A 39 0.51 12.30 -28.19
C GLY A 39 0.94 11.29 -27.12
N VAL A 40 1.59 10.17 -27.47
CA VAL A 40 2.06 9.16 -26.48
C VAL A 40 3.03 9.77 -25.47
N SER A 41 4.01 10.54 -25.95
CA SER A 41 4.95 11.25 -25.08
C SER A 41 4.26 12.30 -24.19
N GLY A 42 3.12 12.84 -24.64
CA GLY A 42 2.29 13.76 -23.84
C GLY A 42 1.62 13.05 -22.67
N VAL A 43 1.03 11.87 -22.91
CA VAL A 43 0.44 11.02 -21.86
C VAL A 43 1.47 10.60 -20.82
N ILE A 44 2.64 10.11 -21.27
CA ILE A 44 3.73 9.71 -20.36
C ILE A 44 4.18 10.90 -19.51
N ARG A 45 4.32 12.08 -20.14
CA ARG A 45 4.79 13.29 -19.45
C ARG A 45 3.79 13.79 -18.42
N SER A 46 2.52 13.95 -18.79
CA SER A 46 1.50 14.44 -17.86
C SER A 46 1.30 13.47 -16.70
N ALA A 47 1.32 12.16 -16.96
CA ALA A 47 1.25 11.13 -15.94
C ALA A 47 2.47 11.18 -14.99
N GLY A 48 3.68 11.33 -15.52
CA GLY A 48 4.90 11.46 -14.70
C GLY A 48 4.89 12.70 -13.80
N VAL A 49 4.46 13.86 -14.33
CA VAL A 49 4.30 15.09 -13.54
C VAL A 49 3.23 14.94 -12.47
N CYS A 50 2.07 14.37 -12.82
CA CYS A 50 0.98 14.13 -11.86
C CYS A 50 1.43 13.21 -10.73
N LEU A 51 2.17 12.13 -11.05
CA LEU A 51 2.72 11.21 -10.05
C LEU A 51 3.72 11.92 -9.13
N ALA A 52 4.64 12.71 -9.68
CA ALA A 52 5.61 13.48 -8.90
C ALA A 52 4.91 14.45 -7.92
N ILE A 53 3.86 15.15 -8.38
CA ILE A 53 3.04 16.02 -7.52
C ILE A 53 2.37 15.21 -6.41
N CYS A 54 1.75 14.07 -6.74
CA CYS A 54 1.10 13.22 -5.74
C CYS A 54 2.11 12.72 -4.70
N ALA A 55 3.32 12.32 -5.10
CA ALA A 55 4.36 11.85 -4.19
C ALA A 55 4.80 12.96 -3.21
N VAL A 56 5.02 14.18 -3.71
CA VAL A 56 5.39 15.33 -2.86
C VAL A 56 4.26 15.70 -1.91
N LEU A 57 3.01 15.75 -2.38
CA LEU A 57 1.85 16.05 -1.53
C LEU A 57 1.63 14.98 -0.46
N MET A 58 1.84 13.70 -0.80
CA MET A 58 1.78 12.61 0.19
C MET A 58 2.90 12.72 1.23
N ALA A 59 4.13 13.08 0.83
CA ALA A 59 5.21 13.37 1.77
C ALA A 59 4.89 14.55 2.69
N ALA A 60 4.30 15.62 2.15
CA ALA A 60 3.89 16.79 2.93
C ALA A 60 2.78 16.44 3.94
N ILE A 61 1.79 15.64 3.55
CA ILE A 61 0.76 15.13 4.46
C ILE A 61 1.40 14.28 5.57
N TYR A 62 2.40 13.47 5.23
CA TYR A 62 3.09 12.67 6.23
C TYR A 62 3.84 13.52 7.26
N VAL A 63 4.61 14.51 6.80
CA VAL A 63 5.27 15.50 7.68
C VAL A 63 4.26 16.22 8.57
N ALA A 64 3.14 16.66 8.00
CA ALA A 64 2.09 17.34 8.77
C ALA A 64 1.45 16.46 9.85
N ARG A 65 1.51 15.12 9.71
CA ARG A 65 0.95 14.16 10.67
C ARG A 65 1.90 13.78 11.79
N LEU A 66 3.20 13.74 11.52
CA LEU A 66 4.20 13.48 12.56
C LEU A 66 4.18 14.57 13.63
N GLY A 67 3.91 15.82 13.25
CA GLY A 67 4.04 16.96 14.13
C GLY A 67 5.50 17.22 14.53
N GLY A 68 5.75 18.32 15.25
CA GLY A 68 7.10 18.71 15.65
C GLY A 68 7.90 19.45 14.58
N ASP A 69 9.16 19.75 14.91
CA ASP A 69 10.05 20.51 14.03
C ASP A 69 10.62 19.63 12.91
N LEU A 70 10.79 20.22 11.72
CA LEU A 70 11.45 19.60 10.57
C LEU A 70 12.98 19.52 10.77
N ASP A 71 13.41 18.73 11.74
CA ASP A 71 14.82 18.53 12.02
C ASP A 71 15.46 17.47 11.08
N ALA A 72 16.80 17.44 11.07
CA ALA A 72 17.55 16.54 10.21
C ALA A 72 17.30 15.06 10.54
N ALA A 73 16.99 14.74 11.80
CA ALA A 73 16.75 13.38 12.25
C ALA A 73 15.41 12.86 11.70
N MET A 74 14.35 13.65 11.79
CA MET A 74 13.03 13.32 11.25
C MET A 74 13.07 13.19 9.72
N ILE A 75 13.73 14.11 9.02
CA ILE A 75 13.89 14.03 7.57
C ILE A 75 14.65 12.74 7.19
N ARG A 76 15.72 12.41 7.92
CA ARG A 76 16.50 11.19 7.66
C ARG A 76 15.67 9.93 7.91
N ALA A 77 14.92 9.87 9.01
CA ALA A 77 14.03 8.75 9.31
C ALA A 77 12.94 8.59 8.24
N MET A 78 12.35 9.70 7.79
CA MET A 78 11.37 9.70 6.71
C MET A 78 11.97 9.15 5.41
N VAL A 79 13.14 9.66 4.98
CA VAL A 79 13.76 9.29 3.71
C VAL A 79 14.22 7.83 3.70
N LEU A 80 14.75 7.33 4.81
CA LEU A 80 15.26 5.96 4.92
C LEU A 80 14.17 4.92 5.16
N SER A 81 12.97 5.34 5.59
CA SER A 81 11.84 4.42 5.80
C SER A 81 11.36 3.75 4.49
N PRO A 82 10.61 2.63 4.58
CA PRO A 82 9.96 2.02 3.41
C PRO A 82 9.03 3.00 2.69
N LEU A 83 8.38 3.90 3.44
CA LEU A 83 7.60 5.00 2.86
C LEU A 83 8.47 5.91 1.98
N GLY A 84 9.54 6.43 2.57
CA GLY A 84 10.47 7.34 1.91
C GLY A 84 11.05 6.73 0.64
N ALA A 85 11.44 5.45 0.71
CA ALA A 85 11.91 4.68 -0.42
C ALA A 85 10.86 4.61 -1.55
N ALA A 86 9.62 4.26 -1.25
CA ALA A 86 8.58 4.16 -2.28
C ALA A 86 8.21 5.53 -2.87
N LEU A 87 8.06 6.57 -2.04
CA LEU A 87 7.80 7.93 -2.51
C LEU A 87 8.97 8.48 -3.34
N GLY A 88 10.20 8.18 -2.93
CA GLY A 88 11.42 8.52 -3.67
C GLY A 88 11.49 7.84 -5.03
N LEU A 89 11.16 6.55 -5.10
CA LEU A 89 11.06 5.79 -6.36
C LEU A 89 9.96 6.34 -7.27
N GLN A 90 8.78 6.69 -6.73
CA GLN A 90 7.69 7.27 -7.50
C GLN A 90 8.01 8.69 -7.99
N LEU A 91 8.64 9.52 -7.15
CA LEU A 91 9.07 10.87 -7.51
C LEU A 91 10.16 10.83 -8.58
N GLY A 92 11.25 10.10 -8.32
CA GLY A 92 12.38 9.99 -9.24
C GLY A 92 11.99 9.34 -10.56
N GLY A 93 11.23 8.24 -10.50
CA GLY A 93 10.72 7.57 -11.70
C GLY A 93 9.73 8.43 -12.47
N GLY A 94 8.81 9.13 -11.77
CA GLY A 94 7.84 10.06 -12.35
C GLY A 94 8.52 11.23 -13.08
N LEU A 95 9.51 11.85 -12.45
CA LEU A 95 10.32 12.90 -13.07
C LEU A 95 11.12 12.39 -14.27
N LEU A 96 11.67 11.17 -14.20
CA LEU A 96 12.44 10.58 -15.29
C LEU A 96 11.58 10.31 -16.53
N ILE A 97 10.39 9.73 -16.36
CA ILE A 97 9.46 9.52 -17.48
C ILE A 97 8.88 10.85 -17.99
N ALA A 98 8.74 11.86 -17.12
CA ALA A 98 8.27 13.18 -17.52
C ALA A 98 9.31 13.98 -18.32
N ALA A 99 10.57 13.97 -17.90
CA ALA A 99 11.63 14.70 -18.56
C ALA A 99 11.99 14.09 -19.91
N ALA A 100 12.05 12.75 -19.97
CA ALA A 100 12.59 12.02 -21.11
C ALA A 100 11.64 10.93 -21.65
N PRO A 101 10.37 11.24 -21.96
CA PRO A 101 9.34 10.25 -22.26
C PRO A 101 9.68 9.41 -23.50
N ALA A 102 10.49 9.91 -24.44
CA ALA A 102 10.89 9.21 -25.66
C ALA A 102 12.22 8.44 -25.55
N ARG A 103 12.98 8.63 -24.46
CA ARG A 103 14.30 8.01 -24.29
C ARG A 103 14.20 6.62 -23.66
N PRO A 104 15.20 5.74 -23.88
CA PRO A 104 15.24 4.43 -23.23
C PRO A 104 15.31 4.52 -21.70
N SER A 105 15.85 5.61 -21.14
CA SER A 105 15.87 5.87 -19.70
C SER A 105 14.48 5.91 -19.06
N ALA A 106 13.42 6.22 -19.83
CA ALA A 106 12.04 6.17 -19.33
C ALA A 106 11.67 4.76 -18.85
N PHE A 107 12.24 3.70 -19.42
CA PHE A 107 12.01 2.33 -18.98
C PHE A 107 12.48 2.11 -17.54
N LEU A 108 13.65 2.63 -17.18
CA LEU A 108 14.16 2.57 -15.81
C LEU A 108 13.22 3.33 -14.85
N GLY A 109 12.71 4.49 -15.27
CA GLY A 109 11.72 5.24 -14.50
C GLY A 109 10.41 4.48 -14.30
N ALA A 110 9.92 3.80 -15.34
CA ALA A 110 8.73 2.97 -15.25
C ALA A 110 8.91 1.77 -14.29
N VAL A 111 10.08 1.11 -14.34
CA VAL A 111 10.43 0.02 -13.41
C VAL A 111 10.50 0.54 -11.98
N ALA A 112 11.16 1.67 -11.73
CA ALA A 112 11.23 2.29 -10.40
C ALA A 112 9.84 2.58 -9.83
N ILE A 113 8.94 3.17 -10.62
CA ILE A 113 7.56 3.46 -10.22
C ILE A 113 6.81 2.19 -9.80
N LEU A 114 6.93 1.10 -10.56
CA LEU A 114 6.20 -0.14 -10.29
C LEU A 114 6.78 -0.94 -9.12
N LEU A 115 8.10 -0.91 -8.95
CA LEU A 115 8.77 -1.51 -7.80
C LEU A 115 8.31 -0.87 -6.48
N ALA A 116 8.03 0.43 -6.47
CA ALA A 116 7.58 1.16 -5.27
C ALA A 116 6.34 0.52 -4.59
N PHE A 117 5.44 -0.10 -5.36
CA PHE A 117 4.26 -0.79 -4.81
C PHE A 117 4.58 -2.04 -4.00
N GLY A 118 5.79 -2.60 -4.13
CA GLY A 118 6.27 -3.74 -3.36
C GLY A 118 6.88 -3.36 -2.00
N PHE A 119 7.00 -2.05 -1.68
CA PHE A 119 7.61 -1.59 -0.43
C PHE A 119 6.59 -1.25 0.66
N ILE A 120 5.35 -0.93 0.28
CA ILE A 120 4.31 -0.44 1.20
C ILE A 120 2.99 -1.15 0.97
N GLY A 121 2.32 -1.47 2.07
CA GLY A 121 0.99 -2.04 2.14
C GLY A 121 0.96 -3.28 3.02
N HIS A 122 -0.24 -3.85 3.19
CA HIS A 122 -0.41 -5.10 3.94
C HIS A 122 0.24 -6.33 3.28
N ALA A 123 0.66 -6.25 2.01
CA ALA A 123 1.35 -7.36 1.35
C ALA A 123 2.80 -7.52 1.85
N PRO A 124 3.66 -6.47 1.86
CA PRO A 124 5.01 -6.56 2.42
C PRO A 124 5.11 -7.08 3.87
N THR A 125 4.10 -6.83 4.73
CA THR A 125 4.08 -7.36 6.10
C THR A 125 3.98 -8.89 6.17
N ARG A 126 3.65 -9.55 5.05
CA ARG A 126 3.65 -11.01 4.87
C ARG A 126 4.96 -11.54 4.28
N GLY A 127 5.94 -10.66 4.03
CA GLY A 127 7.27 -11.00 3.53
C GLY A 127 7.46 -10.83 2.03
N LEU A 128 8.65 -11.20 1.57
CA LEU A 128 9.14 -10.93 0.20
C LEU A 128 8.25 -11.53 -0.89
N LEU A 129 7.70 -12.73 -0.68
CA LEU A 129 6.86 -13.40 -1.67
C LEU A 129 5.59 -12.57 -1.97
N ALA A 130 4.96 -12.03 -0.94
CA ALA A 130 3.77 -11.19 -1.09
C ALA A 130 4.12 -9.85 -1.79
N ALA A 131 5.27 -9.25 -1.44
CA ALA A 131 5.80 -8.06 -2.12
C ALA A 131 6.04 -8.30 -3.62
N VAL A 132 6.70 -9.39 -3.99
CA VAL A 132 6.95 -9.76 -5.40
C VAL A 132 5.64 -10.01 -6.14
N THR A 133 4.70 -10.73 -5.51
CA THR A 133 3.40 -11.06 -6.11
C THR A 133 2.59 -9.80 -6.42
N VAL A 134 2.51 -8.84 -5.48
CA VAL A 134 1.82 -7.57 -5.73
C VAL A 134 2.52 -6.75 -6.80
N THR A 135 3.86 -6.71 -6.84
CA THR A 135 4.63 -6.03 -7.89
C THR A 135 4.35 -6.64 -9.28
N MET A 136 4.28 -7.96 -9.39
CA MET A 136 3.91 -8.63 -10.64
C MET A 136 2.49 -8.28 -11.07
N HIS A 137 1.54 -8.31 -10.14
CA HIS A 137 0.14 -7.95 -10.39
C HIS A 137 0.00 -6.52 -10.91
N VAL A 138 0.58 -5.53 -10.23
CA VAL A 138 0.49 -4.12 -10.65
C VAL A 138 1.22 -3.86 -11.97
N SER A 139 2.31 -4.58 -12.25
CA SER A 139 3.05 -4.44 -13.51
C SER A 139 2.25 -4.91 -14.71
N ALA A 140 1.56 -6.06 -14.58
CA ALA A 140 0.69 -6.58 -15.63
C ALA A 140 -0.51 -5.65 -15.90
N ALA A 141 -1.15 -5.14 -14.84
CA ALA A 141 -2.25 -4.19 -14.97
C ALA A 141 -1.79 -2.83 -15.55
N ALA A 142 -0.62 -2.34 -15.16
CA ALA A 142 -0.05 -1.12 -15.72
C ALA A 142 0.23 -1.29 -17.22
N TRP A 143 0.86 -2.40 -17.63
CA TRP A 143 1.09 -2.69 -19.04
C TRP A 143 -0.22 -2.69 -19.84
N TRP A 144 -1.28 -3.31 -19.30
CA TRP A 144 -2.59 -3.32 -19.94
C TRP A 144 -3.12 -1.90 -20.15
N LEU A 145 -3.22 -1.10 -19.08
CA LEU A 145 -3.72 0.27 -19.16
C LEU A 145 -2.88 1.14 -20.12
N GLY A 146 -1.56 0.97 -20.10
CA GLY A 146 -0.64 1.63 -21.02
C GLY A 146 -0.90 1.28 -22.49
N GLY A 147 -1.17 0.01 -22.78
CA GLY A 147 -1.54 -0.43 -24.12
C GLY A 147 -2.87 0.17 -24.58
N LEU A 148 -3.84 0.35 -23.69
CA LEU A 148 -5.10 1.05 -24.02
C LEU A 148 -4.86 2.50 -24.43
N TRP A 149 -3.96 3.22 -23.76
CA TRP A 149 -3.58 4.58 -24.18
C TRP A 149 -2.98 4.61 -25.59
N LEU A 150 -2.10 3.65 -25.90
CA LEU A 150 -1.54 3.52 -27.24
C LEU A 150 -2.64 3.25 -28.28
N LEU A 151 -3.60 2.37 -27.99
CA LEU A 151 -4.71 2.05 -28.88
C LEU A 151 -5.68 3.24 -29.06
N VAL A 152 -5.99 3.99 -28.00
CA VAL A 152 -6.83 5.19 -28.08
C VAL A 152 -6.20 6.26 -28.99
N LEU A 153 -4.88 6.42 -28.93
CA LEU A 153 -4.16 7.41 -29.73
C LEU A 153 -3.95 6.92 -31.18
N ALA A 154 -3.50 5.68 -31.37
CA ALA A 154 -3.36 5.07 -32.70
C ALA A 154 -4.70 5.02 -33.44
N GLY A 155 -5.79 4.78 -32.71
CA GLY A 155 -7.13 4.78 -33.26
C GLY A 155 -7.54 6.10 -33.88
N ARG A 156 -6.86 7.23 -33.63
CA ARG A 156 -7.14 8.53 -34.25
C ARG A 156 -6.41 8.74 -35.58
N LEU A 157 -5.42 7.90 -35.89
CA LEU A 157 -4.61 8.03 -37.09
C LEU A 157 -5.31 7.40 -38.30
N PRO A 158 -5.25 8.04 -39.48
CA PRO A 158 -5.80 7.48 -40.71
C PRO A 158 -4.91 6.40 -41.34
N ASP A 159 -3.67 6.24 -40.86
CA ASP A 159 -2.58 5.53 -41.56
C ASP A 159 -2.61 3.99 -41.42
N GLY A 160 -3.73 3.41 -40.98
CA GLY A 160 -3.89 1.95 -40.82
C GLY A 160 -3.04 1.30 -39.71
N SER A 161 -2.25 2.08 -38.97
CA SER A 161 -1.35 1.61 -37.90
C SER A 161 -2.06 0.95 -36.71
N PHE A 162 -3.37 1.14 -36.58
CA PHE A 162 -4.19 0.60 -35.51
C PHE A 162 -4.29 -0.92 -35.51
N ALA A 163 -4.54 -1.55 -36.67
CA ALA A 163 -4.81 -2.99 -36.74
C ALA A 163 -3.59 -3.85 -36.34
N PRO A 164 -2.37 -3.59 -36.85
CA PRO A 164 -1.17 -4.30 -36.41
C PRO A 164 -0.88 -4.12 -34.92
N LEU A 165 -1.10 -2.92 -34.39
CA LEU A 165 -0.92 -2.63 -32.97
C LEU A 165 -1.92 -3.41 -32.11
N LEU A 166 -3.20 -3.45 -32.52
CA LEU A 166 -4.25 -4.19 -31.83
C LEU A 166 -3.94 -5.69 -31.80
N GLU A 167 -3.43 -6.25 -32.89
CA GLU A 167 -3.03 -7.66 -32.95
C GLU A 167 -1.85 -7.96 -32.01
N ALA A 168 -0.80 -7.13 -32.04
CA ALA A 168 0.36 -7.27 -31.17
C ALA A 168 -0.01 -7.15 -29.68
N PHE A 169 -0.86 -6.16 -29.34
CA PHE A 169 -1.41 -5.98 -27.99
C PHE A 169 -2.21 -7.21 -27.56
N SER A 170 -3.16 -7.66 -28.40
CA SER A 170 -4.04 -8.79 -28.08
C SER A 170 -3.26 -10.09 -27.86
N ARG A 171 -2.17 -10.32 -28.59
CA ARG A 171 -1.32 -11.50 -28.44
C ARG A 171 -0.58 -11.52 -27.10
N GLN A 172 0.01 -10.38 -26.71
CA GLN A 172 0.72 -10.27 -25.42
C GLN A 172 -0.24 -10.23 -24.23
N ALA A 173 -1.43 -9.64 -24.40
CA ALA A 173 -2.42 -9.51 -23.35
C ALA A 173 -2.83 -10.86 -22.77
N ILE A 174 -2.93 -11.94 -23.56
CA ILE A 174 -3.34 -13.27 -23.06
C ILE A 174 -2.49 -13.72 -21.87
N TRP A 175 -1.16 -13.66 -22.02
CA TRP A 175 -0.22 -14.09 -20.99
C TRP A 175 -0.19 -13.13 -19.82
N LEU A 176 -0.28 -11.82 -20.08
CA LEU A 176 -0.28 -10.81 -19.03
C LEU A 176 -1.58 -10.80 -18.22
N VAL A 177 -2.73 -11.09 -18.82
CA VAL A 177 -3.99 -11.28 -18.10
C VAL A 177 -3.94 -12.55 -17.25
N ALA A 178 -3.38 -13.65 -17.76
CA ALA A 178 -3.18 -14.86 -16.96
C ALA A 178 -2.28 -14.57 -15.74
N LEU A 179 -1.14 -13.88 -15.94
CA LEU A 179 -0.27 -13.44 -14.85
C LEU A 179 -1.01 -12.53 -13.86
N LEU A 180 -1.77 -11.55 -14.37
CA LEU A 180 -2.54 -10.60 -13.56
C LEU A 180 -3.53 -11.32 -12.64
N VAL A 181 -4.27 -12.31 -13.17
CA VAL A 181 -5.25 -13.10 -12.42
C VAL A 181 -4.56 -13.97 -11.39
N LEU A 182 -3.53 -14.74 -11.77
CA LEU A 182 -2.81 -15.62 -10.85
C LEU A 182 -2.16 -14.83 -9.71
N ALA A 183 -1.46 -13.73 -10.02
CA ALA A 183 -0.86 -12.87 -9.02
C ALA A 183 -1.92 -12.17 -8.15
N GLY A 184 -3.06 -11.78 -8.72
CA GLY A 184 -4.17 -11.19 -7.98
C GLY A 184 -4.80 -12.16 -6.98
N LEU A 185 -5.09 -13.39 -7.42
CA LEU A 185 -5.60 -14.46 -6.56
C LEU A 185 -4.60 -14.85 -5.47
N ALA A 186 -3.31 -14.96 -5.81
CA ALA A 186 -2.26 -15.25 -4.84
C ALA A 186 -2.14 -14.13 -3.79
N THR A 187 -2.17 -12.86 -4.21
CA THR A 187 -2.14 -11.72 -3.28
C THR A 187 -3.37 -11.73 -2.35
N ALA A 188 -4.56 -11.99 -2.89
CA ALA A 188 -5.78 -12.10 -2.09
C ALA A 188 -5.72 -13.27 -1.09
N ALA A 189 -5.23 -14.43 -1.52
CA ALA A 189 -5.07 -15.60 -0.65
C ALA A 189 -4.09 -15.33 0.50
N MET A 190 -2.97 -14.65 0.24
CA MET A 190 -1.98 -14.26 1.26
C MET A 190 -2.54 -13.23 2.24
N LEU A 191 -3.30 -12.24 1.76
CA LEU A 191 -3.87 -11.18 2.59
C LEU A 191 -5.02 -11.69 3.47
N LEU A 192 -5.84 -12.60 2.95
CA LEU A 192 -6.99 -13.17 3.66
C LEU A 192 -6.66 -14.46 4.42
N GLU A 193 -5.40 -14.92 4.37
CA GLU A 193 -4.97 -16.21 4.95
C GLU A 193 -5.83 -17.41 4.49
N CYS A 194 -6.33 -17.35 3.25
CA CYS A 194 -7.30 -18.31 2.71
C CYS A 194 -8.60 -18.45 3.54
N ARG A 195 -8.96 -17.45 4.34
CA ARG A 195 -10.16 -17.42 5.19
C ARG A 195 -10.99 -16.15 4.90
N PRO A 196 -11.71 -16.10 3.76
CA PRO A 196 -12.58 -14.97 3.47
C PRO A 196 -13.76 -14.92 4.43
N ASP A 197 -14.12 -13.71 4.86
CA ASP A 197 -15.32 -13.41 5.62
C ASP A 197 -16.03 -12.23 4.94
N PHE A 198 -17.08 -12.55 4.18
CA PHE A 198 -17.84 -11.62 3.37
C PHE A 198 -18.72 -10.65 4.17
N ALA A 199 -18.80 -10.82 5.49
CA ALA A 199 -19.39 -9.80 6.37
C ALA A 199 -18.43 -8.63 6.59
N ARG A 200 -17.11 -8.85 6.46
CA ARG A 200 -16.10 -7.80 6.66
C ARG A 200 -16.14 -6.79 5.51
N PRO A 201 -16.07 -5.48 5.79
CA PRO A 201 -16.12 -4.48 4.73
C PRO A 201 -14.91 -4.57 3.77
N TYR A 202 -13.76 -5.10 4.21
CA TYR A 202 -12.57 -5.27 3.36
C TYR A 202 -12.83 -6.28 2.26
N ASP A 203 -13.34 -7.45 2.63
CA ASP A 203 -13.69 -8.55 1.73
C ASP A 203 -14.79 -8.13 0.76
N GLN A 204 -15.76 -7.33 1.21
CA GLN A 204 -16.79 -6.73 0.35
C GLN A 204 -16.19 -5.76 -0.68
N GLY A 205 -15.23 -4.92 -0.29
CA GLY A 205 -14.54 -4.04 -1.24
C GLY A 205 -13.66 -4.82 -2.21
N LEU A 206 -13.03 -5.92 -1.77
CA LEU A 206 -12.28 -6.83 -2.64
C LEU A 206 -13.21 -7.53 -3.65
N LEU A 207 -14.40 -7.96 -3.22
CA LEU A 207 -15.44 -8.49 -4.10
C LEU A 207 -15.93 -7.45 -5.10
N ALA A 208 -16.16 -6.20 -4.67
CA ALA A 208 -16.53 -5.12 -5.57
C ALA A 208 -15.44 -4.88 -6.64
N LYS A 209 -14.16 -4.85 -6.23
CA LYS A 209 -13.02 -4.77 -7.16
C LYS A 209 -12.97 -5.96 -8.13
N ALA A 210 -13.21 -7.17 -7.63
CA ALA A 210 -13.26 -8.37 -8.45
C ALA A 210 -14.40 -8.33 -9.47
N ALA A 211 -15.59 -7.87 -9.08
CA ALA A 211 -16.74 -7.69 -9.97
C ALA A 211 -16.46 -6.67 -11.09
N ILE A 212 -15.86 -5.52 -10.76
CA ILE A 212 -15.44 -4.52 -11.76
C ILE A 212 -14.39 -5.10 -12.70
N THR A 213 -13.47 -5.92 -12.19
CA THR A 213 -12.42 -6.58 -12.98
C THR A 213 -13.01 -7.65 -13.90
N LEU A 214 -14.02 -8.40 -13.46
CA LEU A 214 -14.77 -9.33 -14.32
C LEU A 214 -15.50 -8.60 -15.44
N ALA A 215 -16.11 -7.44 -15.16
CA ALA A 215 -16.71 -6.60 -16.19
C ALA A 215 -15.66 -6.10 -17.20
N LEU A 216 -14.47 -5.71 -16.73
CA LEU A 216 -13.34 -5.33 -17.58
C LEU A 216 -12.90 -6.50 -18.48
N PHE A 217 -12.80 -7.72 -17.94
CA PHE A 217 -12.44 -8.91 -18.73
C PHE A 217 -13.50 -9.25 -19.78
N ALA A 218 -14.79 -9.16 -19.44
CA ALA A 218 -15.88 -9.37 -20.38
C ALA A 218 -15.82 -8.35 -21.54
N LEU A 219 -15.53 -7.09 -21.23
CA LEU A 219 -15.39 -6.03 -22.24
C LEU A 219 -14.19 -6.28 -23.15
N ALA A 220 -13.04 -6.64 -22.58
CA ALA A 220 -11.83 -6.94 -23.33
C ALA A 220 -11.97 -8.21 -24.20
N ALA A 221 -12.65 -9.24 -23.69
CA ALA A 221 -13.00 -10.42 -24.46
C ALA A 221 -13.92 -10.06 -25.64
N THR A 222 -14.91 -9.19 -25.43
CA THR A 222 -15.78 -8.68 -26.50
C THR A 222 -14.98 -7.91 -27.54
N ASN A 223 -14.05 -7.07 -27.10
CA ASN A 223 -13.17 -6.31 -27.99
C ASN A 223 -12.33 -7.23 -28.88
N ARG A 224 -11.74 -8.28 -28.29
CA ARG A 224 -10.88 -9.22 -29.00
C ARG A 224 -11.63 -10.22 -29.88
N LEU A 225 -12.68 -10.84 -29.37
CA LEU A 225 -13.36 -11.97 -30.02
C LEU A 225 -14.47 -11.53 -30.98
N VAL A 226 -15.06 -10.36 -30.74
CA VAL A 226 -16.24 -9.90 -31.50
C VAL A 226 -15.92 -8.65 -32.32
N LEU A 227 -15.40 -7.59 -31.70
CA LEU A 227 -15.24 -6.31 -32.40
C LEU A 227 -14.01 -6.29 -33.31
N ALA A 228 -12.85 -6.78 -32.86
CA ALA A 228 -11.63 -6.76 -33.66
C ALA A 228 -11.76 -7.49 -35.01
N PRO A 229 -12.33 -8.71 -35.10
CA PRO A 229 -12.54 -9.38 -36.38
C PRO A 229 -13.56 -8.68 -37.29
N ARG A 230 -14.48 -7.88 -36.73
CA ARG A 230 -15.52 -7.15 -37.48
C ARG A 230 -15.02 -5.86 -38.13
N ILE A 231 -13.88 -5.31 -37.67
CA ILE A 231 -13.33 -4.05 -38.22
C ILE A 231 -13.14 -4.12 -39.74
N ALA A 232 -12.69 -5.27 -40.25
CA ALA A 232 -12.45 -5.45 -41.68
C ALA A 232 -13.75 -5.49 -42.53
N ARG A 233 -14.91 -5.65 -41.89
CA ARG A 233 -16.21 -5.86 -42.57
C ARG A 233 -17.25 -4.77 -42.28
N ASP A 234 -17.12 -4.04 -41.17
CA ASP A 234 -18.11 -3.08 -40.68
C ASP A 234 -17.45 -1.79 -40.19
N HIS A 235 -17.69 -0.68 -40.89
CA HIS A 235 -17.16 0.63 -40.55
C HIS A 235 -17.66 1.14 -39.19
N THR A 236 -18.83 0.69 -38.71
CA THR A 236 -19.36 1.07 -37.39
C THR A 236 -18.66 0.33 -36.24
N ALA A 237 -18.04 -0.83 -36.51
CA ALA A 237 -17.34 -1.62 -35.51
C ALA A 237 -16.12 -0.88 -34.93
N MET A 238 -15.44 -0.06 -35.74
CA MET A 238 -14.33 0.78 -35.27
C MET A 238 -14.80 1.83 -34.26
N GLY A 239 -15.95 2.46 -34.50
CA GLY A 239 -16.55 3.43 -33.57
C GLY A 239 -16.90 2.79 -32.22
N LYS A 240 -17.53 1.61 -32.27
CA LYS A 240 -17.86 0.82 -31.07
C LYS A 240 -16.60 0.42 -30.29
N LEU A 241 -15.57 -0.07 -30.98
CA LEU A 241 -14.30 -0.47 -30.36
C LEU A 241 -13.60 0.69 -29.64
N ARG A 242 -13.59 1.88 -30.24
CA ARG A 242 -13.02 3.08 -29.58
C ARG A 242 -13.77 3.42 -28.29
N TRP A 243 -15.09 3.25 -28.27
CA TRP A 243 -15.91 3.51 -27.10
C TRP A 243 -15.68 2.46 -26.01
N THR A 244 -15.61 1.17 -26.37
CA THR A 244 -15.34 0.10 -25.40
C THR A 244 -13.93 0.21 -24.80
N ILE A 245 -12.90 0.58 -25.57
CA ILE A 245 -11.56 0.85 -25.03
C ILE A 245 -11.58 1.99 -24.01
N ARG A 246 -12.35 3.06 -24.26
CA ARG A 246 -12.53 4.15 -23.27
C ARG A 246 -13.25 3.66 -22.02
N ALA A 247 -14.27 2.82 -22.18
CA ALA A 247 -14.97 2.20 -21.06
C ALA A 247 -14.05 1.28 -20.24
N GLU A 248 -13.10 0.56 -20.85
CA GLU A 248 -12.06 -0.19 -20.12
C GLU A 248 -11.21 0.75 -19.24
N ILE A 249 -10.78 1.91 -19.76
CA ILE A 249 -10.03 2.91 -18.98
C ILE A 249 -10.87 3.44 -17.81
N CYS A 250 -12.17 3.67 -18.00
CA CYS A 250 -13.07 4.07 -16.92
C CYS A 250 -13.19 2.98 -15.84
N LEU A 251 -13.27 1.70 -16.23
CA LEU A 251 -13.28 0.58 -15.28
C LEU A 251 -11.98 0.50 -14.48
N PHE A 252 -10.82 0.74 -15.10
CA PHE A 252 -9.54 0.89 -14.39
C PHE A 252 -9.60 2.02 -13.36
N ALA A 253 -10.16 3.18 -13.70
CA ALA A 253 -10.32 4.28 -12.76
C ALA A 253 -11.21 3.90 -11.56
N SER A 254 -12.30 3.15 -11.79
CA SER A 254 -13.13 2.60 -10.72
C SER A 254 -12.36 1.61 -9.84
N ILE A 255 -11.55 0.72 -10.43
CA ILE A 255 -10.68 -0.21 -9.68
C ILE A 255 -9.69 0.56 -8.80
N PHE A 256 -9.09 1.64 -9.30
CA PHE A 256 -8.19 2.47 -8.50
C PHE A 256 -8.90 3.19 -7.37
N ALA A 257 -10.11 3.71 -7.59
CA ALA A 257 -10.90 4.34 -6.54
C ALA A 257 -11.23 3.34 -5.41
N VAL A 258 -11.70 2.13 -5.75
CA VAL A 258 -11.97 1.07 -4.76
C VAL A 258 -10.68 0.66 -4.05
N THR A 259 -9.57 0.50 -4.78
CA THR A 259 -8.27 0.13 -4.18
C THR A 259 -7.75 1.22 -3.24
N ALA A 260 -7.89 2.49 -3.59
CA ALA A 260 -7.48 3.62 -2.75
C ALA A 260 -8.32 3.73 -1.47
N TRP A 261 -9.62 3.42 -1.56
CA TRP A 261 -10.50 3.36 -0.40
C TRP A 261 -10.13 2.19 0.52
N LEU A 262 -9.99 0.98 -0.02
CA LEU A 262 -9.56 -0.21 0.71
C LEU A 262 -8.24 0.02 1.45
N THR A 263 -7.21 0.52 0.75
CA THR A 263 -5.86 0.70 1.32
C THR A 263 -5.72 1.94 2.21
N THR A 264 -6.80 2.69 2.44
CA THR A 264 -6.79 3.86 3.33
C THR A 264 -7.63 3.63 4.59
N TRP A 265 -8.78 2.99 4.47
CA TRP A 265 -9.72 2.86 5.59
C TRP A 265 -9.95 1.44 6.07
N GLN A 266 -9.47 0.44 5.34
CA GLN A 266 -9.85 -0.94 5.60
C GLN A 266 -8.66 -1.82 5.96
N SER A 267 -8.87 -2.68 6.94
CA SER A 267 -7.93 -3.73 7.30
C SER A 267 -8.34 -5.07 6.69
N PRO A 268 -7.39 -5.86 6.13
CA PRO A 268 -7.63 -7.26 5.78
C PRO A 268 -7.78 -8.17 7.01
N HIS A 269 -7.44 -7.67 8.20
CA HIS A 269 -7.61 -8.37 9.47
C HIS A 269 -9.01 -8.08 10.02
N GLY A 270 -9.61 -9.05 10.72
CA GLY A 270 -10.92 -8.87 11.34
C GLY A 270 -10.82 -8.08 12.64
N VAL A 271 -11.86 -7.29 12.95
CA VAL A 271 -12.04 -6.70 14.27
C VAL A 271 -12.24 -7.84 15.26
N VAL A 272 -11.23 -8.14 16.08
CA VAL A 272 -11.43 -8.94 17.28
C VAL A 272 -11.95 -7.96 18.33
N HIS A 273 -13.21 -8.11 18.74
CA HIS A 273 -13.70 -7.49 19.96
C HIS A 273 -12.98 -8.14 21.14
N SER A 274 -11.86 -7.59 21.56
CA SER A 274 -11.20 -7.97 22.82
C SER A 274 -11.65 -7.01 23.91
N ASP A 275 -12.70 -7.40 24.62
CA ASP A 275 -13.06 -6.81 25.90
C ASP A 275 -11.93 -7.13 26.90
N HIS A 276 -11.03 -6.18 27.18
CA HIS A 276 -9.92 -6.27 28.16
C HIS A 276 -9.36 -7.69 28.39
N GLU A 277 -9.01 -8.37 27.30
CA GLU A 277 -8.79 -9.81 27.36
C GLU A 277 -7.33 -10.11 27.65
N LEU A 278 -7.11 -10.98 28.64
CA LEU A 278 -5.81 -11.55 28.97
C LEU A 278 -5.33 -12.38 27.78
N GLN A 279 -4.30 -11.92 27.08
CA GLN A 279 -3.88 -12.53 25.81
C GLN A 279 -2.85 -13.65 26.00
N VAL A 280 -1.95 -13.50 26.96
CA VAL A 280 -0.94 -14.50 27.30
C VAL A 280 -1.08 -14.83 28.77
N ALA A 281 -1.24 -16.12 29.09
CA ALA A 281 -1.24 -16.64 30.45
C ALA A 281 0.03 -17.48 30.65
N GLY A 282 0.77 -17.25 31.74
CA GLY A 282 2.02 -17.95 32.01
C GLY A 282 2.96 -17.20 32.96
N PRO A 283 4.28 -17.48 32.91
CA PRO A 283 5.29 -16.77 33.70
C PRO A 283 5.25 -15.25 33.49
N ILE A 284 4.99 -14.83 32.25
CA ILE A 284 4.65 -13.46 31.89
C ILE A 284 3.22 -13.45 31.38
N THR A 285 2.43 -12.53 31.89
CA THR A 285 1.05 -12.27 31.45
C THR A 285 0.97 -10.92 30.76
N ILE A 286 0.22 -10.86 29.66
CA ILE A 286 0.02 -9.65 28.86
C ILE A 286 -1.46 -9.31 28.85
N ILE A 287 -1.78 -8.08 29.26
CA ILE A 287 -3.14 -7.59 29.44
C ILE A 287 -3.37 -6.40 28.50
N ASP A 288 -4.50 -6.44 27.80
CA ASP A 288 -4.99 -5.42 26.85
C ASP A 288 -3.92 -4.85 25.91
N PRO A 289 -3.27 -5.70 25.08
CA PRO A 289 -2.32 -5.23 24.09
C PRO A 289 -3.04 -4.52 22.93
N TRP A 290 -2.72 -3.24 22.73
CA TRP A 290 -3.37 -2.42 21.71
C TRP A 290 -2.43 -1.40 21.07
N ALA A 291 -2.85 -0.87 19.91
CA ALA A 291 -2.18 0.22 19.22
C ALA A 291 -3.24 1.23 18.71
N PRO A 292 -2.95 2.54 18.74
CA PRO A 292 -3.86 3.53 18.17
C PRO A 292 -3.82 3.44 16.65
N ALA A 293 -5.00 3.53 16.04
CA ALA A 293 -5.11 3.71 14.61
C ALA A 293 -4.47 5.03 14.22
N MET A 294 -3.58 4.95 13.24
CA MET A 294 -2.95 6.09 12.59
C MET A 294 -3.22 5.96 11.09
N PRO A 295 -4.49 6.06 10.64
CA PRO A 295 -4.83 5.93 9.22
C PRO A 295 -4.02 6.97 8.46
N GLY A 296 -3.20 6.51 7.51
CA GLY A 296 -2.22 7.31 6.75
C GLY A 296 -1.10 8.00 7.56
N GLY A 297 -0.94 7.70 8.86
CA GLY A 297 0.28 7.99 9.61
C GLY A 297 1.34 6.99 9.16
N LEU A 298 2.25 7.43 8.29
CA LEU A 298 3.04 6.51 7.47
C LEU A 298 4.51 6.52 7.87
N GLY A 299 4.87 5.78 8.90
CA GLY A 299 6.28 5.47 9.15
C GLY A 299 6.61 5.25 10.62
N THR A 300 5.73 5.67 11.52
CA THR A 300 5.80 5.34 12.94
C THR A 300 4.45 4.91 13.50
N GLY A 301 4.50 4.13 14.58
CA GLY A 301 3.34 3.68 15.33
C GLY A 301 3.70 3.49 16.80
N ALA A 302 2.70 3.36 17.66
CA ALA A 302 2.89 3.09 19.07
C ALA A 302 2.14 1.82 19.49
N GLY A 303 2.64 1.12 20.51
CA GLY A 303 1.97 -0.02 21.14
C GLY A 303 1.95 0.11 22.65
N TYR A 304 0.83 -0.32 23.23
CA TYR A 304 0.51 -0.21 24.66
C TYR A 304 0.01 -1.56 25.18
N MET A 305 0.30 -1.86 26.44
CA MET A 305 -0.10 -3.09 27.14
C MET A 305 0.31 -3.01 28.61
N VAL A 306 -0.27 -3.87 29.43
CA VAL A 306 0.25 -4.15 30.79
C VAL A 306 0.95 -5.51 30.79
N ILE A 307 2.14 -5.55 31.38
CA ILE A 307 2.96 -6.77 31.54
C ILE A 307 2.98 -7.13 33.02
N VAL A 308 2.52 -8.33 33.36
CA VAL A 308 2.56 -8.88 34.72
C VAL A 308 3.56 -10.02 34.77
N ASN A 309 4.51 -9.96 35.70
CA ASN A 309 5.45 -11.05 35.95
C ASN A 309 4.95 -11.92 37.10
N ASN A 310 4.48 -13.11 36.77
CA ASN A 310 3.97 -14.06 37.75
C ASN A 310 5.08 -14.90 38.41
N GLN A 311 6.34 -14.69 38.04
CA GLN A 311 7.48 -15.43 38.55
C GLN A 311 7.93 -14.89 39.91
N ALA A 312 8.61 -15.74 40.68
CA ALA A 312 9.24 -15.37 41.94
C ALA A 312 10.56 -14.58 41.78
N SER A 313 11.05 -14.43 40.55
CA SER A 313 12.26 -13.64 40.25
C SER A 313 11.93 -12.49 39.31
N ASP A 314 12.65 -11.38 39.49
CA ASP A 314 12.60 -10.24 38.57
C ASP A 314 12.94 -10.67 37.14
N ASP A 315 12.30 -10.02 36.17
CA ASP A 315 12.59 -10.15 34.75
C ASP A 315 12.77 -8.75 34.13
N ARG A 316 13.25 -8.70 32.89
CA ARG A 316 13.43 -7.47 32.12
C ARG A 316 13.00 -7.72 30.69
N LEU A 317 12.15 -6.83 30.16
CA LEU A 317 11.88 -6.80 28.73
C LEU A 317 13.06 -6.09 28.04
N LEU A 318 13.79 -6.82 27.21
CA LEU A 318 15.01 -6.33 26.56
C LEU A 318 14.73 -5.71 25.20
N SER A 319 13.80 -6.28 24.43
CA SER A 319 13.48 -5.79 23.09
C SER A 319 12.12 -6.29 22.60
N ALA A 320 11.66 -5.69 21.51
CA ALA A 320 10.47 -6.11 20.78
C ALA A 320 10.78 -6.18 19.28
N SER A 321 10.00 -6.95 18.52
CA SER A 321 10.08 -6.98 17.06
C SER A 321 8.72 -7.27 16.44
N SER A 322 8.51 -6.84 15.20
CA SER A 322 7.27 -7.09 14.46
C SER A 322 7.54 -7.12 12.96
N PRO A 323 6.86 -7.99 12.17
CA PRO A 323 6.97 -7.96 10.70
C PRO A 323 6.33 -6.72 10.06
N TRP A 324 5.70 -5.85 10.86
CA TRP A 324 5.08 -4.61 10.38
C TRP A 324 6.01 -3.41 10.29
N ALA A 325 7.19 -3.48 10.92
CA ALA A 325 8.13 -2.38 11.04
C ALA A 325 9.57 -2.85 10.83
N GLU A 326 10.44 -1.93 10.40
CA GLU A 326 11.89 -2.17 10.38
C GLU A 326 12.46 -2.33 11.80
N HIS A 327 11.99 -1.50 12.73
CA HIS A 327 12.42 -1.54 14.13
C HIS A 327 11.25 -1.34 15.09
N VAL A 328 11.33 -2.04 16.23
CA VAL A 328 10.47 -1.81 17.39
C VAL A 328 11.37 -1.59 18.61
N SER A 329 11.27 -0.42 19.22
CA SER A 329 12.08 0.01 20.37
C SER A 329 11.19 0.29 21.58
N LEU A 330 11.77 0.17 22.77
CA LEU A 330 11.10 0.54 24.02
C LEU A 330 11.38 2.02 24.29
N HIS A 331 10.36 2.83 24.50
CA HIS A 331 10.52 4.27 24.73
C HIS A 331 9.82 4.67 26.02
N VAL A 332 10.31 5.73 26.67
CA VAL A 332 9.63 6.45 27.74
C VAL A 332 9.29 7.85 27.25
N SER A 333 8.06 8.29 27.54
CA SER A 333 7.66 9.69 27.40
C SER A 333 7.81 10.39 28.74
N THR A 334 8.49 11.52 28.75
CA THR A 334 8.65 12.41 29.91
C THR A 334 8.26 13.82 29.55
N MET A 335 7.61 14.54 30.46
CA MET A 335 7.36 15.97 30.32
C MET A 335 8.60 16.75 30.79
N ASP A 336 9.14 17.61 29.93
CA ASP A 336 10.11 18.64 30.28
C ASP A 336 9.43 20.01 30.11
N GLY A 337 8.85 20.52 31.21
CA GLY A 337 7.94 21.67 31.16
C GLY A 337 6.67 21.37 30.37
N ASN A 338 6.42 22.13 29.29
CA ASN A 338 5.29 21.92 28.37
C ASN A 338 5.69 21.07 27.14
N ILE A 339 6.91 20.53 27.09
CA ILE A 339 7.41 19.76 25.95
C ILE A 339 7.44 18.28 26.33
N SER A 340 6.70 17.45 25.58
CA SER A 340 6.82 15.99 25.69
C SER A 340 8.10 15.54 25.00
N ARG A 341 8.99 14.86 25.73
CA ARG A 341 10.22 14.25 25.22
C ARG A 341 10.10 12.74 25.25
N MET A 342 10.45 12.08 24.16
CA MET A 342 10.51 10.62 24.07
C MET A 342 11.97 10.18 24.04
N SER A 343 12.33 9.15 24.79
CA SER A 343 13.68 8.59 24.81
C SER A 343 13.67 7.06 24.88
N ASP A 344 14.62 6.44 24.19
CA ASP A 344 14.80 4.99 24.15
C ASP A 344 15.15 4.42 25.54
N LEU A 345 14.69 3.20 25.81
CA LEU A 345 15.02 2.40 26.99
C LEU A 345 15.78 1.15 26.55
N ASP A 346 16.93 0.87 27.19
CA ASP A 346 17.69 -0.36 26.94
C ASP A 346 16.94 -1.62 27.39
N ALA A 347 16.17 -1.50 28.47
CA ALA A 347 15.28 -2.54 28.95
C ALA A 347 14.23 -1.96 29.89
N LEU A 348 13.07 -2.60 29.97
CA LEU A 348 12.02 -2.30 30.94
C LEU A 348 12.00 -3.36 32.06
N PRO A 349 12.33 -3.00 33.32
CA PRO A 349 12.23 -3.93 34.45
C PRO A 349 10.80 -4.37 34.72
N VAL A 350 10.62 -5.66 35.04
CA VAL A 350 9.34 -6.25 35.45
C VAL A 350 9.56 -7.05 36.74
N PRO A 351 9.36 -6.44 37.93
CA PRO A 351 9.68 -7.08 39.21
C PRO A 351 8.93 -8.39 39.44
N ALA A 352 9.49 -9.28 40.26
CA ALA A 352 8.83 -10.51 40.69
C ALA A 352 7.45 -10.21 41.29
N HIS A 353 6.42 -10.94 40.85
CA HIS A 353 5.02 -10.72 41.25
C HIS A 353 4.52 -9.27 41.03
N GLY A 354 5.23 -8.49 40.22
CA GLY A 354 4.93 -7.11 39.91
C GLY A 354 4.47 -6.92 38.47
N GLN A 355 4.35 -5.65 38.07
CA GLN A 355 3.94 -5.27 36.73
C GLN A 355 4.75 -4.11 36.18
N ALA A 356 4.79 -4.02 34.85
CA ALA A 356 5.26 -2.86 34.11
C ALA A 356 4.22 -2.48 33.06
N GLU A 357 4.05 -1.18 32.83
CA GLU A 357 2.98 -0.67 31.98
C GLU A 357 3.55 0.14 30.81
N PHE A 358 3.01 -0.14 29.62
CA PHE A 358 3.09 0.69 28.44
C PHE A 358 1.76 1.44 28.27
N ALA A 359 1.77 2.75 28.50
CA ALA A 359 0.59 3.62 28.46
C ALA A 359 0.90 4.94 27.75
N GLN A 360 -0.13 5.60 27.23
CA GLN A 360 0.00 6.91 26.59
C GLN A 360 0.61 7.93 27.55
N GLY A 361 1.59 8.70 27.08
CA GLY A 361 2.32 9.65 27.94
C GLY A 361 3.33 9.02 28.90
N HIS A 362 3.45 7.69 28.94
CA HIS A 362 4.42 6.94 29.72
C HIS A 362 5.32 6.09 28.80
N ASN A 363 5.63 4.85 29.20
CA ASN A 363 6.35 3.93 28.34
C ASN A 363 5.48 3.56 27.13
N HIS A 364 6.08 3.38 25.95
CA HIS A 364 5.41 2.79 24.79
C HIS A 364 6.37 1.94 23.97
N LEU A 365 5.83 0.98 23.22
CA LEU A 365 6.55 0.42 22.08
C LEU A 365 6.52 1.43 20.95
N MET A 366 7.67 1.84 20.43
CA MET A 366 7.78 2.70 19.26
C MET A 366 8.10 1.84 18.04
N PHE A 367 7.23 1.89 17.04
CA PHE A 367 7.44 1.26 15.75
C PHE A 367 8.02 2.31 14.82
N THR A 368 9.10 1.99 14.10
CA THR A 368 9.68 2.86 13.08
C THR A 368 9.92 2.09 11.78
N GLY A 369 9.74 2.76 10.65
CA GLY A 369 9.81 2.13 9.34
C GLY A 369 8.63 1.20 9.06
N LEU A 370 7.40 1.65 9.35
CA LEU A 370 6.19 0.86 9.09
C LEU A 370 6.03 0.51 7.60
N TYR A 371 5.79 -0.78 7.30
CA TYR A 371 5.44 -1.26 5.96
C TYR A 371 3.96 -1.04 5.63
N ALA A 372 3.09 -1.01 6.64
CA ALA A 372 1.66 -0.75 6.49
C ALA A 372 1.17 0.21 7.58
N PRO A 373 0.22 1.12 7.29
CA PRO A 373 -0.37 1.97 8.31
C PRO A 373 -1.18 1.14 9.31
N PHE A 374 -1.26 1.60 10.56
CA PHE A 374 -2.18 1.04 11.54
C PHE A 374 -3.60 1.57 11.26
N VAL A 375 -4.46 0.70 10.74
CA VAL A 375 -5.87 1.00 10.49
C VAL A 375 -6.72 0.22 11.48
N VAL A 376 -7.85 0.78 11.92
CA VAL A 376 -8.77 0.10 12.84
C VAL A 376 -9.10 -1.31 12.33
N GLY A 377 -9.03 -2.29 13.24
CA GLY A 377 -9.22 -3.71 12.93
C GLY A 377 -7.94 -4.44 12.51
N ASP A 378 -6.82 -3.74 12.29
CA ASP A 378 -5.53 -4.40 12.11
C ASP A 378 -5.12 -5.17 13.37
N VAL A 379 -4.44 -6.28 13.13
CA VAL A 379 -3.91 -7.20 14.13
C VAL A 379 -2.40 -7.26 13.91
N VAL A 380 -1.63 -6.66 14.83
CA VAL A 380 -0.19 -6.46 14.67
C VAL A 380 0.56 -7.44 15.59
N PRO A 381 1.15 -8.53 15.05
CA PRO A 381 1.95 -9.43 15.85
C PRO A 381 3.25 -8.75 16.30
N VAL A 382 3.59 -8.96 17.56
CA VAL A 382 4.78 -8.47 18.24
C VAL A 382 5.44 -9.63 18.97
N MET A 383 6.75 -9.76 18.86
CA MET A 383 7.54 -10.69 19.65
C MET A 383 8.29 -9.90 20.71
N LEU A 384 7.93 -10.09 21.97
CA LEU A 384 8.64 -9.52 23.12
C LEU A 384 9.77 -10.46 23.54
N GLN A 385 10.96 -9.92 23.80
CA GLN A 385 12.11 -10.69 24.28
C GLN A 385 12.43 -10.30 25.73
N PHE A 386 12.10 -11.19 26.65
CA PHE A 386 12.47 -11.09 28.06
C PHE A 386 13.84 -11.70 28.32
N GLU A 387 14.51 -11.25 29.37
CA GLU A 387 15.80 -11.76 29.80
C GLU A 387 15.69 -13.21 30.29
N ARG A 388 14.63 -13.52 31.06
CA ARG A 388 14.44 -14.87 31.64
C ARG A 388 13.31 -15.65 31.00
N ALA A 389 12.12 -15.04 30.86
CA ALA A 389 10.97 -15.71 30.27
C ALA A 389 11.14 -16.00 28.75
N GLY A 390 12.16 -15.41 28.11
CA GLY A 390 12.44 -15.63 26.70
C GLY A 390 11.46 -14.91 25.79
N LYS A 391 11.07 -15.54 24.67
CA LYS A 391 10.22 -14.93 23.65
C LYS A 391 8.74 -15.11 23.98
N VAL A 392 8.01 -14.01 24.06
CA VAL A 392 6.57 -13.99 24.31
C VAL A 392 5.84 -13.38 23.10
N PRO A 393 5.02 -14.14 22.36
CA PRO A 393 4.19 -13.60 21.29
C PRO A 393 3.04 -12.78 21.87
N VAL A 394 2.87 -11.57 21.35
CA VAL A 394 1.80 -10.63 21.66
C VAL A 394 1.17 -10.19 20.36
N THR A 395 -0.10 -9.86 20.40
CA THR A 395 -0.86 -9.34 19.27
C THR A 395 -1.51 -8.04 19.69
N LEU A 396 -1.07 -6.91 19.10
CA LEU A 396 -1.70 -5.62 19.34
C LEU A 396 -2.95 -5.49 18.47
N HIS A 397 -4.06 -5.12 19.09
CA HIS A 397 -5.30 -4.79 18.37
C HIS A 397 -5.33 -3.29 18.06
N VAL A 398 -5.48 -2.93 16.78
CA VAL A 398 -5.54 -1.53 16.37
C VAL A 398 -6.94 -0.95 16.61
N LYS A 399 -7.04 0.01 17.53
CA LYS A 399 -8.29 0.65 17.98
C LYS A 399 -8.31 2.15 17.61
N PRO A 400 -9.48 2.81 17.51
CA PRO A 400 -9.55 4.26 17.31
C PRO A 400 -8.73 5.04 18.35
N LEU A 401 -8.11 6.15 17.92
CA LEU A 401 -7.40 7.05 18.82
C LEU A 401 -8.41 7.70 19.79
N GLY A 402 -8.37 7.31 21.07
CA GLY A 402 -9.29 7.79 22.11
C GLY A 402 -10.03 6.68 22.87
N ASP A 403 -10.06 5.45 22.35
CA ASP A 403 -10.65 4.28 23.02
C ASP A 403 -9.71 3.62 24.04
N GLY A 404 -8.47 4.09 24.14
CA GLY A 404 -7.60 3.79 25.27
C GLY A 404 -8.11 4.55 26.48
N SER A 405 -9.04 3.95 27.22
CA SER A 405 -9.61 4.54 28.42
C SER A 405 -8.49 5.09 29.30
N THR A 406 -8.43 6.42 29.40
CA THR A 406 -7.90 7.06 30.60
C THR A 406 -8.75 6.54 31.74
N GLY A 407 -8.22 5.58 32.49
CA GLY A 407 -8.74 5.25 33.81
C GLY A 407 -8.81 6.55 34.59
N SER A 408 -10.00 7.13 34.68
CA SER A 408 -10.28 8.26 35.54
C SER A 408 -10.07 7.78 36.96
N HIS A 409 -8.87 7.99 37.49
CA HIS A 409 -8.66 8.07 38.92
C HIS A 409 -9.39 9.32 39.40
N THR A 410 -10.66 9.15 39.74
CA THR A 410 -11.38 10.09 40.57
C THR A 410 -10.86 9.96 42.01
N HIS A 411 -10.61 11.12 42.59
CA HIS A 411 -9.92 11.39 43.86
C HIS A 411 -10.44 10.63 45.08
#